data_AF-A0A4R2R2B1-F1
#
_entry.id   AF-A0A4R2R2B1-F1
#
_cell.length_a   1.000
_cell.length_b   1.000
_cell.length_c   1.000
_cell.angle_alpha   90.00
_cell.angle_beta   90.00
_cell.angle_gamma   90.00
#
_symmetry.space_group_name_H-M   'P 1'
#
loop_
_entity.id
_entity.type
_entity.pdbx_description
1 polymer ?
#
loop_
_entity_poly.entity_id
_entity_poly.type
_entity_poly.pdbx_seq_one_letter_code
_entity_poly.pdbx_strand_id
1 'polypeptide(L)'
;MVRALTEGYPDAHCELDFRNPLELVVATILSAQCTDKRVNEVTPALFARYPTAADYAGADRTELEELIRSTGFYRNKANSLLGLGSLLVERFDGAVPAKLDELVQLPGIGRKTANVVLGNAFDVPGITVDTHFGRLVRRWGWTSEEDPVKVEHEVGALIPRKEWTMLSHRVIFHGRRVCHARRPACGACFLAKQCPSFGTGPVEPAEAGKLLRGPETPHLLDLAERAGVPQQPKKAQRQRKPRGPKKVRA
;
A
#
# COMPACT_ATOMS: atom_id res chain seq x y z
N MET A 1 8.40 -16.16 -6.50
CA MET A 1 7.82 -15.08 -5.67
C MET A 1 6.38 -14.70 -6.00
N VAL A 2 6.03 -14.23 -7.21
CA VAL A 2 4.64 -13.82 -7.54
C VAL A 2 3.60 -14.93 -7.31
N ARG A 3 3.91 -16.18 -7.66
CA ARG A 3 3.03 -17.33 -7.37
C ARG A 3 2.74 -17.48 -5.87
N ALA A 4 3.78 -17.41 -5.04
CA ALA A 4 3.63 -17.49 -3.59
C ALA A 4 2.79 -16.31 -3.04
N LEU A 5 2.99 -15.09 -3.56
CA LEU A 5 2.15 -13.93 -3.20
C LEU A 5 0.67 -14.14 -3.56
N THR A 6 0.39 -14.85 -4.65
CA THR A 6 -0.98 -15.19 -5.07
C THR A 6 -1.62 -16.19 -4.10
N GLU A 7 -0.87 -17.19 -3.66
CA GLU A 7 -1.33 -18.15 -2.63
C GLU A 7 -1.50 -17.50 -1.25
N GLY A 8 -0.60 -16.59 -0.88
CA GLY A 8 -0.65 -15.88 0.40
C GLY A 8 -1.77 -14.86 0.51
N TYR A 9 -2.17 -14.26 -0.60
CA TYR A 9 -3.20 -13.22 -0.65
C TYR A 9 -4.17 -13.47 -1.82
N PRO A 10 -4.99 -14.53 -1.75
CA PRO A 10 -5.97 -14.84 -2.78
C PRO A 10 -7.01 -13.71 -2.89
N ASP A 11 -7.38 -13.12 -1.76
CA ASP A 11 -8.37 -12.05 -1.65
C ASP A 11 -7.75 -10.65 -1.55
N ALA A 12 -6.55 -10.43 -2.13
CA ALA A 12 -5.95 -9.10 -2.14
C ALA A 12 -6.82 -8.12 -2.95
N HIS A 13 -7.12 -6.95 -2.40
CA HIS A 13 -8.00 -5.97 -3.04
C HIS A 13 -7.67 -4.55 -2.58
N CYS A 14 -8.31 -3.55 -3.18
CA CYS A 14 -8.29 -2.18 -2.68
C CYS A 14 -9.03 -2.11 -1.35
N GLU A 15 -8.37 -1.74 -0.25
CA GLU A 15 -9.00 -1.67 1.09
C GLU A 15 -9.90 -0.42 1.29
N LEU A 16 -10.05 0.43 0.26
CA LEU A 16 -11.02 1.54 0.28
C LEU A 16 -12.37 1.04 -0.22
N ASP A 17 -13.44 1.36 0.49
CA ASP A 17 -14.80 0.95 0.12
C ASP A 17 -15.39 1.91 -0.93
N PHE A 18 -15.85 1.37 -2.06
CA PHE A 18 -16.48 2.13 -3.15
C PHE A 18 -17.39 1.23 -3.99
N ARG A 19 -18.32 1.85 -4.73
CA ARG A 19 -19.29 1.18 -5.61
C ARG A 19 -19.18 1.62 -7.07
N ASN A 20 -18.50 2.73 -7.33
CA ASN A 20 -18.32 3.30 -8.67
C ASN A 20 -17.01 4.12 -8.75
N PRO A 21 -16.57 4.52 -9.96
CA PRO A 21 -15.32 5.27 -10.12
C PRO A 21 -15.26 6.60 -9.36
N LEU A 22 -16.38 7.33 -9.24
CA LEU A 22 -16.42 8.61 -8.53
C LEU A 22 -16.14 8.41 -7.03
N GLU A 23 -16.80 7.43 -6.42
CA GLU A 23 -16.56 7.06 -5.02
C GLU A 23 -15.09 6.68 -4.77
N LEU A 24 -14.47 5.91 -5.68
CA LEU A 24 -13.06 5.55 -5.56
C LEU A 24 -12.14 6.78 -5.64
N VAL A 25 -12.38 7.68 -6.61
CA VAL A 25 -11.59 8.92 -6.73
C VAL A 25 -11.69 9.75 -5.45
N VAL A 26 -12.90 9.97 -4.93
CA VAL A 26 -13.12 10.70 -3.68
C VAL A 26 -12.41 10.01 -2.50
N ALA A 27 -12.57 8.69 -2.35
CA ALA A 27 -11.92 7.93 -1.29
C ALA A 27 -10.39 8.04 -1.36
N THR A 28 -9.80 8.04 -2.56
CA THR A 28 -8.35 8.18 -2.73
C THR A 28 -7.83 9.59 -2.42
N ILE A 29 -8.62 10.63 -2.65
CA ILE A 29 -8.29 12.00 -2.20
C ILE A 29 -8.30 12.05 -0.66
N LEU A 30 -9.30 11.42 -0.04
CA LEU A 30 -9.42 11.37 1.42
C LEU A 30 -8.32 10.53 2.08
N SER A 31 -7.83 9.48 1.42
CA SER A 31 -6.77 8.60 1.94
C SER A 31 -5.39 9.24 1.99
N ALA A 32 -5.19 10.40 1.33
CA ALA A 32 -3.96 11.16 1.44
C ALA A 32 -3.66 11.48 2.92
N GLN A 33 -2.60 10.87 3.45
CA GLN A 33 -2.19 10.96 4.86
C GLN A 33 -3.31 10.58 5.86
N CYS A 34 -4.17 9.64 5.46
CA CYS A 34 -5.23 9.07 6.30
C CYS A 34 -5.19 7.54 6.20
N THR A 35 -5.74 6.84 7.19
CA THR A 35 -5.86 5.39 7.12
C THR A 35 -7.11 5.00 6.33
N ASP A 36 -7.03 3.93 5.54
CA ASP A 36 -8.16 3.42 4.77
C ASP A 36 -9.37 3.15 5.68
N LYS A 37 -9.14 2.61 6.90
CA LYS A 37 -10.18 2.45 7.93
C LYS A 37 -10.93 3.75 8.24
N ARG A 38 -10.22 4.87 8.47
CA ARG A 38 -10.86 6.16 8.78
C ARG A 38 -11.59 6.72 7.57
N VAL A 39 -11.06 6.51 6.36
CA VAL A 39 -11.77 6.89 5.13
C VAL A 39 -13.09 6.12 5.04
N ASN A 40 -13.07 4.79 5.22
CA ASN A 40 -14.25 3.95 5.15
C ASN A 40 -15.28 4.22 6.27
N GLU A 41 -14.86 4.77 7.41
CA GLU A 41 -15.78 5.27 8.45
C GLU A 41 -16.54 6.53 8.01
N VAL A 42 -15.94 7.36 7.15
CA VAL A 42 -16.47 8.68 6.73
C VAL A 42 -17.25 8.61 5.42
N THR A 43 -16.78 7.82 4.47
CA THR A 43 -17.31 7.78 3.11
C THR A 43 -18.79 7.39 3.00
N PRO A 44 -19.39 6.52 3.85
CA PRO A 44 -20.81 6.20 3.72
C PRO A 44 -21.73 7.42 3.82
N ALA A 45 -21.50 8.29 4.80
CA ALA A 45 -22.26 9.52 4.98
C ALA A 45 -21.96 10.54 3.86
N LEU A 46 -20.68 10.64 3.46
CA LEU A 46 -20.26 11.53 2.38
C LEU A 46 -20.89 11.14 1.03
N PHE A 47 -20.87 9.86 0.68
CA PHE A 47 -21.40 9.34 -0.59
C PHE A 47 -22.93 9.40 -0.64
N ALA A 48 -23.61 9.27 0.50
CA ALA A 48 -25.04 9.50 0.58
C ALA A 48 -25.38 10.99 0.36
N ARG A 49 -24.55 11.90 0.88
CA ARG A 49 -24.77 13.35 0.76
C ARG A 49 -24.40 13.91 -0.62
N TYR A 50 -23.36 13.37 -1.24
CA TYR A 50 -22.82 13.80 -2.53
C TYR A 50 -22.65 12.59 -3.47
N PRO A 51 -23.76 12.06 -4.03
CA PRO A 51 -23.71 10.89 -4.90
C PRO A 51 -23.15 11.15 -6.30
N THR A 52 -23.19 12.40 -6.79
CA THR A 52 -22.76 12.76 -8.16
C THR A 52 -21.67 13.83 -8.18
N ALA A 53 -20.97 13.97 -9.31
CA ALA A 53 -19.97 15.03 -9.49
C ALA A 53 -20.57 16.44 -9.35
N ALA A 54 -21.83 16.63 -9.77
CA ALA A 54 -22.55 17.89 -9.63
C ALA A 54 -22.82 18.23 -8.16
N ASP A 55 -23.10 17.22 -7.32
CA ASP A 55 -23.29 17.43 -5.88
C ASP A 55 -22.00 17.93 -5.21
N TYR A 56 -20.84 17.41 -5.62
CA TYR A 56 -19.55 17.95 -5.16
C TYR A 56 -19.29 19.35 -5.71
N ALA A 57 -19.59 19.62 -6.99
CA ALA A 57 -19.36 20.93 -7.61
C ALA A 57 -20.17 22.04 -6.91
N GLY A 58 -21.39 21.73 -6.47
CA GLY A 58 -22.30 22.64 -5.77
C GLY A 58 -22.32 22.50 -4.24
N ALA A 59 -21.39 21.73 -3.65
CA ALA A 59 -21.41 21.47 -2.22
C ALA A 59 -21.17 22.75 -1.39
N ASP A 60 -21.91 22.90 -0.29
CA ASP A 60 -21.54 23.90 0.72
C ASP A 60 -20.19 23.51 1.32
N ARG A 61 -19.24 24.43 1.25
CA ARG A 61 -17.87 24.17 1.69
C ARG A 61 -17.80 23.86 3.17
N THR A 62 -18.57 24.55 4.00
CA THR A 62 -18.53 24.38 5.47
C THR A 62 -19.06 23.01 5.85
N GLU A 63 -20.17 22.59 5.25
CA GLU A 63 -20.74 21.25 5.40
C GLU A 63 -19.76 20.15 4.96
N LEU A 64 -19.15 20.30 3.79
CA LEU A 64 -18.18 19.33 3.27
C LEU A 64 -16.95 19.22 4.17
N GLU A 65 -16.40 20.36 4.61
CA GLU A 65 -15.27 20.41 5.53
C GLU A 65 -15.61 19.76 6.88
N GLU A 66 -16.83 19.95 7.38
CA GLU A 66 -17.33 19.32 8.60
C GLU A 66 -17.35 17.79 8.43
N LEU A 67 -17.97 17.27 7.35
CA LEU A 67 -18.09 15.84 7.09
C LEU A 67 -16.74 15.12 6.98
N ILE A 68 -15.74 15.73 6.34
CA ILE A 68 -14.44 15.09 6.10
C ILE A 68 -13.36 15.48 7.12
N ARG A 69 -13.69 16.28 8.15
CA ARG A 69 -12.72 16.82 9.11
C ARG A 69 -11.83 15.76 9.75
N SER A 70 -12.42 14.62 10.08
CA SER A 70 -11.77 13.50 10.76
C SER A 70 -10.73 12.77 9.90
N THR A 71 -10.62 13.10 8.61
CA THR A 71 -9.61 12.58 7.67
C THR A 71 -8.30 13.37 7.67
N GLY A 72 -8.23 14.51 8.37
CA GLY A 72 -7.04 15.37 8.40
C GLY A 72 -6.77 16.12 7.09
N PHE A 73 -6.06 17.25 7.13
CA PHE A 73 -5.85 18.16 5.99
C PHE A 73 -7.15 18.50 5.23
N TYR A 74 -8.27 18.52 5.95
CA TYR A 74 -9.61 18.51 5.39
C TYR A 74 -9.93 19.73 4.53
N ARG A 75 -9.34 20.91 4.82
CA ARG A 75 -9.50 22.10 3.98
C ARG A 75 -8.93 21.91 2.58
N ASN A 76 -7.73 21.33 2.48
CA ASN A 76 -7.12 21.04 1.17
C ASN A 76 -7.88 19.93 0.45
N LYS A 77 -8.35 18.92 1.19
CA LYS A 77 -9.20 17.85 0.62
C LYS A 77 -10.53 18.38 0.11
N ALA A 78 -11.21 19.25 0.87
CA ALA A 78 -12.45 19.89 0.46
C ALA A 78 -12.23 20.72 -0.82
N ASN A 79 -11.16 21.52 -0.89
CA ASN A 79 -10.80 22.23 -2.12
C ASN A 79 -10.62 21.28 -3.31
N SER A 80 -9.93 20.14 -3.12
CA SER A 80 -9.76 19.14 -4.17
C SER A 80 -11.09 18.50 -4.58
N LEU A 81 -11.98 18.20 -3.64
CA LEU A 81 -13.28 17.57 -3.93
C LEU A 81 -14.23 18.53 -4.66
N LEU A 82 -14.29 19.79 -4.24
CA LEU A 82 -15.05 20.83 -4.95
C LEU A 82 -14.52 20.99 -6.38
N GLY A 83 -13.20 21.16 -6.53
CA GLY A 83 -12.56 21.30 -7.84
C GLY A 83 -12.68 20.05 -8.72
N LEU A 84 -12.65 18.86 -8.13
CA LEU A 84 -12.94 17.60 -8.81
C LEU A 84 -14.36 17.63 -9.39
N GLY A 85 -15.36 17.93 -8.56
CA GLY A 85 -16.76 18.01 -8.99
C GLY A 85 -16.93 18.97 -10.17
N SER A 86 -16.44 20.22 -10.03
CA SER A 86 -16.52 21.23 -11.09
C SER A 86 -15.87 20.75 -12.39
N LEU A 87 -14.65 20.23 -12.32
CA LEU A 87 -13.91 19.82 -13.51
C LEU A 87 -14.54 18.64 -14.23
N LEU A 88 -15.10 17.68 -13.48
CA LEU A 88 -15.82 16.54 -14.04
C LEU A 88 -17.08 17.00 -14.78
N VAL A 89 -17.86 17.91 -14.19
CA VAL A 89 -19.06 18.46 -14.83
C VAL A 89 -18.70 19.27 -16.08
N GLU A 90 -17.68 20.12 -16.01
CA GLU A 90 -17.31 21.03 -17.11
C GLU A 90 -16.69 20.33 -18.32
N ARG A 91 -15.88 19.27 -18.10
CA ARG A 91 -15.04 18.69 -19.16
C ARG A 91 -15.34 17.22 -19.47
N PHE A 92 -16.07 16.53 -18.59
CA PHE A 92 -16.24 15.08 -18.68
C PHE A 92 -17.69 14.64 -18.46
N ASP A 93 -18.66 15.56 -18.64
CA ASP A 93 -20.10 15.30 -18.48
C ASP A 93 -20.47 14.64 -17.13
N GLY A 94 -19.71 14.98 -16.08
CA GLY A 94 -19.88 14.44 -14.72
C GLY A 94 -19.30 13.03 -14.50
N ALA A 95 -18.67 12.42 -15.50
CA ALA A 95 -18.08 11.08 -15.43
C ALA A 95 -16.57 11.12 -15.17
N VAL A 96 -16.06 10.17 -14.38
CA VAL A 96 -14.62 10.00 -14.18
C VAL A 96 -13.98 9.44 -15.46
N PRO A 97 -12.93 10.07 -16.02
CA PRO A 97 -12.28 9.57 -17.23
C PRO A 97 -11.49 8.28 -16.97
N ALA A 98 -11.45 7.39 -17.98
CA ALA A 98 -10.74 6.12 -17.92
C ALA A 98 -9.34 6.17 -18.59
N LYS A 99 -8.69 7.33 -18.60
CA LYS A 99 -7.32 7.51 -19.13
C LYS A 99 -6.40 8.20 -18.14
N LEU A 100 -5.13 7.76 -18.13
CA LEU A 100 -4.11 8.27 -17.21
C LEU A 100 -3.92 9.78 -17.33
N ASP A 101 -3.69 10.28 -18.55
CA ASP A 101 -3.37 11.69 -18.80
C ASP A 101 -4.55 12.64 -18.50
N GLU A 102 -5.77 12.12 -18.49
CA GLU A 102 -6.98 12.85 -18.09
C GLU A 102 -7.15 12.83 -16.57
N LEU A 103 -6.95 11.66 -15.93
CA LEU A 103 -7.05 11.52 -14.48
C LEU A 103 -6.04 12.37 -13.71
N VAL A 104 -4.79 12.48 -14.19
CA VAL A 104 -3.76 13.30 -13.52
C VAL A 104 -4.01 14.80 -13.62
N GLN A 105 -4.96 15.24 -14.45
CA GLN A 105 -5.40 16.64 -14.47
C GLN A 105 -6.42 16.94 -13.37
N LEU A 106 -7.02 15.91 -12.75
CA LEU A 106 -8.00 16.10 -11.69
C LEU A 106 -7.32 16.57 -10.38
N PRO A 107 -7.90 17.55 -9.67
CA PRO A 107 -7.34 18.04 -8.41
C PRO A 107 -7.13 16.92 -7.39
N GLY A 108 -5.93 16.86 -6.81
CA GLY A 108 -5.57 15.85 -5.82
C GLY A 108 -5.19 14.47 -6.39
N ILE A 109 -5.19 14.29 -7.71
CA ILE A 109 -4.87 13.03 -8.36
C ILE A 109 -3.49 13.08 -9.02
N GLY A 110 -2.52 12.40 -8.40
CA GLY A 110 -1.22 12.13 -9.02
C GLY A 110 -1.20 10.80 -9.79
N ARG A 111 -0.13 10.52 -10.54
CA ARG A 111 0.03 9.29 -11.35
C ARG A 111 -0.26 7.99 -10.57
N LYS A 112 0.26 7.86 -9.35
CA LYS A 112 0.01 6.68 -8.49
C LYS A 112 -1.49 6.52 -8.21
N THR A 113 -2.17 7.60 -7.85
CA THR A 113 -3.61 7.59 -7.57
C THR A 113 -4.41 7.28 -8.83
N ALA A 114 -4.03 7.84 -9.97
CA ALA A 114 -4.67 7.52 -11.24
C ALA A 114 -4.54 6.03 -11.60
N ASN A 115 -3.37 5.41 -11.39
CA ASN A 115 -3.20 3.96 -11.57
C ASN A 115 -4.07 3.12 -10.60
N VAL A 116 -4.30 3.59 -9.36
CA VAL A 116 -5.25 2.94 -8.44
C VAL A 116 -6.67 2.97 -9.03
N VAL A 117 -7.11 4.13 -9.51
CA VAL A 117 -8.46 4.30 -10.07
C VAL A 117 -8.64 3.46 -11.33
N LEU A 118 -7.71 3.55 -12.28
CA LEU A 118 -7.71 2.76 -13.52
C LEU A 118 -7.78 1.26 -13.25
N GLY A 119 -6.93 0.77 -12.35
CA GLY A 119 -6.83 -0.66 -12.08
C GLY A 119 -8.05 -1.23 -11.36
N ASN A 120 -8.71 -0.46 -10.50
CA ASN A 120 -9.77 -0.98 -9.62
C ASN A 120 -11.19 -0.62 -10.07
N ALA A 121 -11.38 0.47 -10.80
CA ALA A 121 -12.69 0.91 -11.25
C ALA A 121 -12.93 0.75 -12.75
N PHE A 122 -11.88 0.56 -13.55
CA PHE A 122 -11.97 0.44 -15.01
C PHE A 122 -11.27 -0.81 -15.57
N ASP A 123 -10.74 -1.69 -14.71
CA ASP A 123 -9.96 -2.87 -15.09
C ASP A 123 -8.79 -2.59 -16.05
N VAL A 124 -8.25 -1.36 -16.04
CA VAL A 124 -7.10 -0.95 -16.84
C VAL A 124 -5.83 -1.23 -16.03
N PRO A 125 -4.99 -2.20 -16.41
CA PRO A 125 -3.89 -2.63 -15.54
C PRO A 125 -2.83 -1.55 -15.35
N GLY A 126 -2.45 -1.33 -14.09
CA GLY A 126 -1.44 -0.34 -13.69
C GLY A 126 -0.68 -0.79 -12.44
N ILE A 127 0.63 -0.51 -12.38
CA ILE A 127 1.41 -0.72 -11.17
C ILE A 127 1.31 0.53 -10.31
N THR A 128 0.96 0.36 -9.04
CA THR A 128 0.88 1.44 -8.07
C THR A 128 2.09 1.38 -7.13
N VAL A 129 3.12 2.16 -7.47
CA VAL A 129 4.34 2.22 -6.68
C VAL A 129 4.13 3.16 -5.49
N ASP A 130 3.80 2.58 -4.33
CA ASP A 130 3.76 3.27 -3.05
C ASP A 130 4.98 2.92 -2.17
N THR A 131 4.96 3.38 -0.92
CA THR A 131 6.04 3.14 0.04
C THR A 131 6.18 1.66 0.44
N HIS A 132 5.12 0.85 0.33
CA HIS A 132 5.18 -0.59 0.53
C HIS A 132 5.78 -1.26 -0.71
N PHE A 133 5.23 -0.98 -1.89
CA PHE A 133 5.65 -1.56 -3.15
C PHE A 133 7.13 -1.31 -3.40
N GLY A 134 7.56 -0.03 -3.45
CA GLY A 134 8.94 0.35 -3.70
C GLY A 134 9.92 -0.27 -2.69
N ARG A 135 9.54 -0.33 -1.40
CA ARG A 135 10.36 -0.98 -0.37
C ARG A 135 10.53 -2.47 -0.62
N LEU A 136 9.46 -3.17 -0.95
CA LEU A 136 9.47 -4.62 -1.06
C LEU A 136 10.18 -5.09 -2.31
N VAL A 137 9.90 -4.48 -3.47
CA VAL A 137 10.56 -4.88 -4.73
C VAL A 137 12.07 -4.69 -4.67
N ARG A 138 12.56 -3.66 -3.97
CA ARG A 138 13.99 -3.48 -3.68
C ARG A 138 14.52 -4.50 -2.68
N ARG A 139 13.79 -4.80 -1.60
CA ARG A 139 14.18 -5.88 -0.65
C ARG A 139 14.29 -7.24 -1.34
N TRP A 140 13.47 -7.46 -2.36
CA TRP A 140 13.47 -8.68 -3.15
C TRP A 140 14.48 -8.68 -4.30
N GLY A 141 15.17 -7.56 -4.53
CA GLY A 141 16.15 -7.43 -5.60
C GLY A 141 15.54 -7.41 -7.00
N TRP A 142 14.29 -7.00 -7.16
CA TRP A 142 13.66 -6.86 -8.49
C TRP A 142 14.11 -5.59 -9.21
N THR A 143 14.51 -4.57 -8.45
CA THR A 143 15.01 -3.30 -8.94
C THR A 143 15.87 -2.65 -7.86
N SER A 144 16.80 -1.78 -8.24
CA SER A 144 17.52 -0.86 -7.35
C SER A 144 17.00 0.58 -7.40
N GLU A 145 16.05 0.87 -8.31
CA GLU A 145 15.52 2.21 -8.51
C GLU A 145 14.66 2.67 -7.32
N GLU A 146 14.72 3.96 -7.03
CA GLU A 146 13.88 4.60 -6.00
C GLU A 146 12.80 5.49 -6.60
N ASP A 147 12.99 5.94 -7.85
CA ASP A 147 11.99 6.72 -8.57
C ASP A 147 10.77 5.84 -8.92
N PRO A 148 9.55 6.23 -8.52
CA PRO A 148 8.36 5.42 -8.75
C PRO A 148 8.09 5.06 -10.21
N VAL A 149 8.38 5.96 -11.15
CA VAL A 149 8.12 5.74 -12.58
C VAL A 149 9.11 4.72 -13.14
N LYS A 150 10.38 4.82 -12.75
CA LYS A 150 11.38 3.82 -13.13
C LYS A 150 11.09 2.45 -12.52
N VAL A 151 10.68 2.40 -11.25
CA VAL A 151 10.27 1.15 -10.58
C VAL A 151 9.09 0.51 -11.30
N GLU A 152 8.07 1.29 -11.67
CA GLU A 152 6.93 0.83 -12.47
C GLU A 152 7.39 0.19 -13.79
N HIS A 153 8.29 0.85 -14.51
CA HIS A 153 8.81 0.34 -15.80
C HIS A 153 9.63 -0.95 -15.63
N GLU A 154 10.59 -0.99 -14.71
CA GLU A 154 11.45 -2.16 -14.50
C GLU A 154 10.64 -3.37 -14.00
N VAL A 155 9.79 -3.18 -12.98
CA VAL A 155 8.97 -4.28 -12.45
C VAL A 155 7.91 -4.70 -13.47
N GLY A 156 7.35 -3.75 -14.23
CA GLY A 156 6.40 -4.02 -15.30
C GLY A 156 6.97 -4.87 -16.43
N ALA A 157 8.27 -4.77 -16.72
CA ALA A 157 8.94 -5.63 -17.70
C ALA A 157 9.08 -7.09 -17.24
N LEU A 158 9.01 -7.36 -15.94
CA LEU A 158 9.14 -8.71 -15.36
C LEU A 158 7.82 -9.48 -15.32
N ILE A 159 6.69 -8.77 -15.30
CA ILE A 159 5.37 -9.33 -14.95
C ILE A 159 4.36 -9.05 -16.08
N PRO A 160 3.56 -10.06 -16.51
CA PRO A 160 2.52 -9.84 -17.52
C PRO A 160 1.58 -8.69 -17.15
N ARG A 161 1.29 -7.81 -18.12
CA ARG A 161 0.49 -6.60 -17.89
C ARG A 161 -0.84 -6.83 -17.17
N LYS A 162 -1.54 -7.92 -17.50
CA LYS A 162 -2.82 -8.30 -16.87
C LYS A 162 -2.73 -8.55 -15.35
N GLU A 163 -1.54 -8.82 -14.82
CA GLU A 163 -1.32 -9.08 -13.38
C GLU A 163 -0.96 -7.81 -12.60
N TRP A 164 -0.76 -6.66 -13.26
CA TRP A 164 -0.17 -5.48 -12.62
C TRP A 164 -0.96 -4.96 -11.42
N THR A 165 -2.29 -4.80 -11.56
CA THR A 165 -3.14 -4.33 -10.46
C THR A 165 -3.09 -5.29 -9.27
N MET A 166 -3.23 -6.59 -9.52
CA MET A 166 -3.21 -7.61 -8.48
C MET A 166 -1.84 -7.80 -7.85
N LEU A 167 -0.76 -7.64 -8.63
CA LEU A 167 0.59 -7.59 -8.11
C LEU A 167 0.71 -6.46 -7.09
N SER A 168 0.29 -5.25 -7.43
CA SER A 168 0.33 -4.11 -6.51
C SER A 168 -0.41 -4.40 -5.21
N HIS A 169 -1.63 -4.93 -5.27
CA HIS A 169 -2.39 -5.32 -4.07
C HIS A 169 -1.66 -6.34 -3.22
N ARG A 170 -1.19 -7.44 -3.82
CA ARG A 170 -0.48 -8.51 -3.09
C ARG A 170 0.81 -8.02 -2.45
N VAL A 171 1.56 -7.14 -3.13
CA VAL A 171 2.78 -6.54 -2.58
C VAL A 171 2.46 -5.58 -1.44
N ILE A 172 1.45 -4.73 -1.59
CA ILE A 172 1.01 -3.80 -0.53
C ILE A 172 0.53 -4.59 0.70
N PHE A 173 -0.29 -5.63 0.51
CA PHE A 173 -0.70 -6.55 1.57
C PHE A 173 0.51 -7.16 2.25
N HIS A 174 1.48 -7.70 1.51
CA HIS A 174 2.69 -8.24 2.12
C HIS A 174 3.44 -7.21 2.96
N GLY A 175 3.53 -5.97 2.47
CA GLY A 175 4.20 -4.87 3.17
C GLY A 175 3.46 -4.38 4.41
N ARG A 176 2.13 -4.56 4.48
CA ARG A 176 1.27 -4.20 5.62
C ARG A 176 1.15 -5.33 6.65
N ARG A 177 1.31 -6.59 6.23
CA ARG A 177 1.01 -7.79 7.02
C ARG A 177 2.25 -8.44 7.63
N VAL A 178 3.31 -8.52 6.83
CA VAL A 178 4.50 -9.34 7.14
C VAL A 178 5.78 -8.51 7.08
N CYS A 179 6.02 -7.83 5.96
CA CYS A 179 7.28 -7.15 5.66
C CYS A 179 7.26 -5.67 6.08
N HIS A 180 7.04 -5.45 7.38
CA HIS A 180 6.98 -4.11 7.99
C HIS A 180 8.24 -3.28 7.71
N ALA A 181 8.07 -1.96 7.66
CA ALA A 181 9.16 -1.04 7.31
C ALA A 181 10.36 -1.16 8.27
N ARG A 182 10.10 -1.11 9.59
CA ARG A 182 11.16 -1.10 10.61
C ARG A 182 11.59 -2.48 11.10
N ARG A 183 10.64 -3.42 11.25
CA ARG A 183 10.89 -4.74 11.84
C ARG A 183 10.10 -5.82 11.09
N PRO A 184 10.56 -6.27 9.90
CA PRO A 184 9.85 -7.26 9.10
C PRO A 184 9.85 -8.63 9.79
N ALA A 185 8.76 -9.39 9.67
CA ALA A 185 8.59 -10.69 10.30
C ALA A 185 9.30 -11.82 9.52
N CYS A 186 10.62 -11.74 9.37
CA CYS A 186 11.40 -12.67 8.52
C CYS A 186 11.17 -14.15 8.89
N GLY A 187 11.16 -14.46 10.19
CA GLY A 187 10.94 -15.80 10.74
C GLY A 187 9.56 -16.42 10.49
N ALA A 188 8.60 -15.61 10.04
CA ALA A 188 7.22 -16.00 9.76
C ALA A 188 6.80 -15.57 8.34
N CYS A 189 7.78 -15.36 7.45
CA CYS A 189 7.53 -14.93 6.09
C CYS A 189 7.59 -16.12 5.12
N PHE A 190 6.47 -16.43 4.47
CA PHE A 190 6.39 -17.48 3.45
C PHE A 190 7.25 -17.22 2.19
N LEU A 191 7.80 -16.01 2.04
CA LEU A 191 8.76 -15.68 0.97
C LEU A 191 10.23 -15.83 1.43
N ALA A 192 10.49 -16.22 2.68
CA ALA A 192 11.81 -16.14 3.30
C ALA A 192 12.92 -16.88 2.51
N LYS A 193 12.67 -18.11 2.04
CA LYS A 193 13.65 -18.90 1.28
C LYS A 193 14.16 -18.21 0.00
N GLN A 194 13.34 -17.39 -0.63
CA GLN A 194 13.63 -16.72 -1.90
C GLN A 194 13.88 -15.22 -1.72
N CYS A 195 13.97 -14.72 -0.48
CA CYS A 195 14.11 -13.30 -0.19
C CYS A 195 15.58 -12.93 0.04
N PRO A 196 16.21 -12.12 -0.84
CA PRO A 196 17.58 -11.65 -0.65
C PRO A 196 17.79 -10.84 0.64
N SER A 197 16.74 -10.16 1.13
CA SER A 197 16.76 -9.39 2.37
C SER A 197 16.33 -10.16 3.62
N PHE A 198 16.30 -11.50 3.57
CA PHE A 198 16.00 -12.32 4.75
C PHE A 198 16.98 -12.03 5.89
N GLY A 199 16.49 -12.01 7.14
CA GLY A 199 17.29 -11.74 8.33
C GLY A 199 17.42 -10.25 8.71
N THR A 200 16.76 -9.35 7.99
CA THR A 200 16.64 -7.92 8.35
C THR A 200 15.68 -7.65 9.52
N GLY A 201 14.91 -8.64 9.93
CA GLY A 201 14.10 -8.64 11.16
C GLY A 201 14.22 -9.98 11.90
N PRO A 202 13.40 -10.23 12.94
CA PRO A 202 13.49 -11.46 13.72
C PRO A 202 13.28 -12.69 12.84
N VAL A 203 14.15 -13.68 13.01
CA VAL A 203 14.16 -14.93 12.26
C VAL A 203 13.55 -16.10 13.05
N GLU A 204 13.42 -15.94 14.36
CA GLU A 204 12.76 -16.92 15.21
C GLU A 204 11.25 -16.93 14.92
N PRO A 205 10.65 -18.07 14.50
CA PRO A 205 9.25 -18.12 14.08
C PRO A 205 8.26 -17.61 15.13
N ALA A 206 8.46 -17.97 16.39
CA ALA A 206 7.58 -17.53 17.49
C ALA A 206 7.64 -16.01 17.74
N GLU A 207 8.79 -15.37 17.54
CA GLU A 207 8.94 -13.92 17.69
C GLU A 207 8.38 -13.20 16.46
N ALA A 208 8.73 -13.67 15.26
CA ALA A 208 8.27 -13.09 14.01
C ALA A 208 6.75 -13.22 13.84
N GLY A 209 6.16 -14.35 14.25
CA GLY A 209 4.72 -14.60 14.16
C GLY A 209 3.88 -13.55 14.91
N LYS A 210 4.35 -13.05 16.05
CA LYS A 210 3.69 -11.98 16.83
C LYS A 210 3.62 -10.63 16.09
N LEU A 211 4.44 -10.46 15.05
CA LEU A 211 4.47 -9.25 14.25
C LEU A 211 3.49 -9.29 13.08
N LEU A 212 2.94 -10.45 12.72
CA LEU A 212 1.95 -10.52 11.65
C LEU A 212 0.72 -9.68 12.01
N ARG A 213 0.06 -9.17 10.98
CA ARG A 213 -1.13 -8.30 11.07
C ARG A 213 -2.17 -8.75 10.06
N GLY A 214 -3.43 -8.52 10.40
CA GLY A 214 -4.57 -8.81 9.55
C GLY A 214 -5.22 -10.17 9.82
N PRO A 215 -6.48 -10.35 9.42
CA PRO A 215 -7.24 -11.60 9.60
C PRO A 215 -6.60 -12.81 8.92
N GLU A 216 -5.78 -12.60 7.88
CA GLU A 216 -5.06 -13.64 7.14
C GLU A 216 -3.89 -14.27 7.93
N THR A 217 -3.58 -13.78 9.14
CA THR A 217 -2.43 -14.23 9.93
C THR A 217 -2.33 -15.77 10.08
N PRO A 218 -3.40 -16.52 10.41
CA PRO A 218 -3.31 -17.99 10.51
C PRO A 218 -2.87 -18.65 9.20
N HIS A 219 -3.44 -18.22 8.07
CA HIS A 219 -3.09 -18.70 6.72
C HIS A 219 -1.62 -18.41 6.36
N LEU A 220 -1.16 -17.19 6.67
CA LEU A 220 0.22 -16.80 6.39
C LEU A 220 1.25 -17.57 7.23
N LEU A 221 0.91 -17.91 8.48
CA LEU A 221 1.77 -18.73 9.34
C LEU A 221 1.89 -20.16 8.81
N ASP A 222 0.76 -20.77 8.43
CA ASP A 222 0.74 -22.09 7.81
C ASP A 222 1.58 -22.12 6.51
N LEU A 223 1.44 -21.11 5.66
CA LEU A 223 2.26 -20.97 4.46
C LEU A 223 3.75 -20.83 4.78
N ALA A 224 4.11 -20.08 5.82
CA ALA A 224 5.51 -19.93 6.21
C ALA A 224 6.11 -21.24 6.71
N GLU A 225 5.35 -22.02 7.47
CA GLU A 225 5.74 -23.35 7.93
C GLU A 225 5.94 -24.30 6.74
N ARG A 226 4.95 -24.41 5.84
CA ARG A 226 5.04 -25.22 4.61
C ARG A 226 6.21 -24.81 3.71
N ALA A 227 6.45 -23.50 3.59
CA ALA A 227 7.56 -22.98 2.79
C ALA A 227 8.92 -23.27 3.43
N GLY A 228 8.99 -23.57 4.73
CA GLY A 228 10.21 -23.94 5.46
C GLY A 228 11.16 -22.78 5.73
N VAL A 229 10.74 -21.77 6.47
CA VAL A 229 11.57 -20.57 6.77
C VAL A 229 13.00 -20.96 7.19
N PRO A 230 14.05 -20.37 6.57
CA PRO A 230 15.43 -20.64 6.95
C PRO A 230 15.69 -20.29 8.41
N GLN A 231 16.44 -21.15 9.11
CA GLN A 231 16.97 -20.81 10.43
C GLN A 231 18.26 -20.01 10.25
N GLN A 232 18.52 -18.97 11.07
CA GLN A 232 19.84 -18.33 11.04
C GLN A 232 20.90 -19.36 11.45
N PRO A 233 22.07 -19.38 10.79
CA PRO A 233 23.21 -20.09 11.36
C PRO A 233 23.50 -19.46 12.73
N LYS A 234 23.53 -20.30 13.78
CA LYS A 234 23.88 -19.87 15.15
C LYS A 234 25.16 -19.05 15.05
N LYS A 235 25.11 -17.75 15.37
CA LYS A 235 26.32 -16.92 15.43
C LYS A 235 27.32 -17.62 16.34
N ALA A 236 28.48 -17.98 15.81
CA ALA A 236 29.59 -18.48 16.63
C ALA A 236 29.80 -17.47 17.76
N GLN A 237 29.62 -17.91 19.00
CA GLN A 237 29.82 -17.08 20.18
C GLN A 237 31.22 -16.50 20.09
N ARG A 238 31.34 -15.20 19.77
CA ARG A 238 32.60 -14.48 19.91
C ARG A 238 32.95 -14.53 21.40
N GLN A 239 33.87 -15.42 21.76
CA GLN A 239 34.45 -15.50 23.10
C GLN A 239 34.93 -14.10 23.48
N ARG A 240 34.32 -13.50 24.50
CA ARG A 240 34.79 -12.26 25.08
C ARG A 240 36.18 -12.53 25.67
N LYS A 241 37.23 -12.01 25.04
CA LYS A 241 38.58 -12.00 25.64
C LYS A 241 38.51 -11.31 27.00
N PRO A 242 39.11 -11.86 28.07
CA PRO A 242 39.10 -11.24 29.38
C PRO A 242 39.84 -9.89 29.32
N ARG A 243 39.26 -8.87 29.96
CA ARG A 243 39.89 -7.56 30.12
C ARG A 243 41.10 -7.71 31.04
N GLY A 244 42.28 -7.36 30.54
CA GLY A 244 43.53 -7.35 31.31
C GLY A 244 43.48 -6.40 32.52
N PRO A 245 44.34 -6.60 33.53
CA PRO A 245 44.24 -5.92 34.81
C PRO A 245 44.52 -4.41 34.66
N LYS A 246 43.70 -3.60 35.34
CA LYS A 246 43.89 -2.15 35.44
C LYS A 246 45.15 -1.87 36.26
N LYS A 247 46.12 -1.17 35.66
CA LYS A 247 47.28 -0.63 36.37
C LYS A 247 46.81 0.41 37.39
N VAL A 248 47.05 0.16 38.66
CA VAL A 248 46.96 1.14 39.75
C VAL A 248 48.21 2.02 39.66
N ARG A 249 48.04 3.34 39.54
CA ARG A 249 49.14 4.30 39.65
C ARG A 249 49.33 4.61 41.13
N ALA A 250 50.60 4.55 41.56
CA ALA A 250 51.10 4.99 42.86
C ALA A 250 50.97 6.51 43.03
#